data_AF-A0A842Y8R0-F1
#
_entry.id   AF-A0A842Y8R0-F1
#
_cell.length_a   1.000
_cell.length_b   1.000
_cell.length_c   1.000
_cell.angle_alpha   90.00
_cell.angle_beta   90.00
_cell.angle_gamma   90.00
#
_symmetry.space_group_name_H-M   'P 1'
#
loop_
_entity.id
_entity.type
_entity.pdbx_description
1 polymer ?
#
loop_
_entity_poly.entity_id
_entity_poly.type
_entity_poly.pdbx_seq_one_letter_code
_entity_poly.pdbx_strand_id
1 'polypeptide(L)' 'MDDKNNNKIHVGDRVKVLWSSDNRMYEGKVMEIKGNIVLLTVKNFFVYVNEPKRLLKMPVKSGF' A
#
# COMPACT_ATOMS: atom_id res chain seq x y z
N MET A 1 -9.26 -3.62 4.85
CA MET A 1 -9.54 -2.78 3.66
C MET A 1 -9.07 -3.56 2.46
N ASP A 2 -9.71 -3.47 1.29
CA ASP A 2 -9.43 -4.38 0.17
C ASP A 2 -8.77 -3.67 -1.01
N ASP A 3 -7.82 -4.34 -1.67
CA ASP A 3 -7.21 -3.84 -2.90
C ASP A 3 -8.13 -4.07 -4.12
N LYS A 4 -7.71 -3.62 -5.31
CA LYS A 4 -8.51 -3.78 -6.55
C LYS A 4 -8.78 -5.24 -6.95
N ASN A 5 -8.02 -6.19 -6.41
CA ASN A 5 -8.13 -7.62 -6.66
C ASN A 5 -8.88 -8.34 -5.50
N ASN A 6 -9.54 -7.58 -4.62
CA ASN A 6 -10.22 -8.08 -3.42
C ASN A 6 -9.29 -8.74 -2.38
N ASN A 7 -7.98 -8.44 -2.40
CA ASN A 7 -7.09 -8.88 -1.34
C ASN A 7 -7.23 -7.97 -0.12
N LYS A 8 -7.41 -8.58 1.06
CA LYS A 8 -7.45 -7.85 2.33
C LYS A 8 -6.06 -7.28 2.67
N ILE A 9 -5.99 -5.95 2.72
CA ILE A 9 -4.88 -5.15 3.25
C ILE A 9 -5.10 -4.90 4.75
N HIS A 10 -4.04 -5.15 5.52
CA HIS A 10 -3.94 -4.91 6.94
C HIS A 10 -2.69 -4.07 7.27
N VAL A 11 -2.66 -3.53 8.48
CA VAL A 11 -1.45 -2.90 9.02
C VAL A 11 -0.30 -3.92 9.04
N GLY A 12 0.88 -3.49 8.59
CA GLY A 12 2.07 -4.32 8.45
C GLY A 12 2.27 -4.92 7.05
N ASP A 13 1.22 -4.98 6.22
CA ASP A 13 1.33 -5.52 4.86
C ASP A 13 2.27 -4.68 3.98
N ARG A 14 2.97 -5.34 3.07
CA ARG A 14 3.66 -4.68 1.96
C ARG A 14 2.70 -4.45 0.82
N VAL A 15 2.74 -3.25 0.26
CA VAL A 15 1.88 -2.84 -0.87
C VAL A 15 2.72 -2.15 -1.94
N LYS A 16 2.22 -2.13 -3.18
CA LYS A 16 2.66 -1.19 -4.21
C LYS A 16 1.63 -0.10 -4.39
N VAL A 17 2.08 1.15 -4.51
CA VAL A 17 1.25 2.32 -4.83
C VAL A 17 1.70 2.91 -6.17
N LEU A 18 0.73 3.25 -7.03
CA LEU A 18 0.98 3.99 -8.27
C LEU A 18 1.00 5.49 -7.98
N TRP A 19 2.13 6.14 -8.21
CA TRP A 19 2.20 7.61 -8.21
C TRP A 19 1.82 8.14 -9.59
N SER A 20 0.76 8.96 -9.64
CA SER A 20 0.24 9.51 -10.89
C SER A 20 1.14 10.59 -11.49
N SER A 21 2.00 11.22 -10.69
CA SER A 21 2.92 12.27 -11.15
C SER A 21 4.00 11.76 -12.10
N ASP A 22 4.43 10.50 -11.92
CA ASP A 22 5.51 9.89 -12.71
C ASP A 22 5.12 8.54 -13.32
N ASN A 23 3.88 8.09 -13.11
CA ASN A 23 3.34 6.80 -13.57
C ASN A 23 4.20 5.61 -13.12
N ARG A 24 4.83 5.69 -11.94
CA ARG A 24 5.68 4.61 -11.40
C ARG A 24 5.06 3.97 -10.16
N MET A 25 5.39 2.69 -9.99
CA MET A 25 4.99 1.90 -8.83
C MET A 25 6.08 1.94 -7.77
N TYR A 26 5.67 2.17 -6.53
CA TYR A 26 6.59 2.22 -5.41
C TYR A 26 6.12 1.30 -4.29
N GLU A 27 7.08 0.62 -3.67
CA GLU A 27 6.80 -0.29 -2.57
C GLU A 27 6.73 0.47 -1.25
N GLY A 28 5.71 0.15 -0.46
CA GLY A 28 5.54 0.69 0.87
C GLY A 28 5.04 -0.36 1.86
N LYS A 29 5.09 0.01 3.14
CA LYS A 29 4.52 -0.77 4.24
C LYS A 29 3.33 -0.02 4.83
N VAL A 30 2.22 -0.71 5.06
CA VAL A 30 1.05 -0.14 5.72
C VAL A 30 1.36 0.08 7.19
N MET A 31 1.22 1.33 7.64
CA MET A 31 1.45 1.72 9.03
C MET A 31 0.13 1.92 9.77
N GLU A 32 -0.86 2.48 9.10
CA GLU A 32 -2.17 2.76 9.70
C GLU A 32 -3.27 2.72 8.63
N ILE A 33 -4.48 2.30 9.03
CA ILE A 33 -5.69 2.37 8.20
C ILE A 33 -6.76 3.09 9.02
N LYS A 34 -7.26 4.22 8.51
CA LYS A 34 -8.35 5.01 9.11
C LYS A 34 -9.44 5.24 8.07
N GLY A 35 -10.50 4.43 8.12
CA GLY A 35 -11.55 4.44 7.10
C GLY A 35 -10.98 4.13 5.72
N ASN A 36 -11.05 5.11 4.82
CA ASN A 36 -10.51 5.01 3.44
C ASN A 36 -9.10 5.59 3.28
N ILE A 37 -8.49 6.07 4.36
CA ILE A 37 -7.14 6.63 4.34
C ILE A 37 -6.15 5.58 4.84
N VAL A 38 -5.09 5.37 4.07
CA VAL A 38 -3.99 4.47 4.43
C VAL A 38 -2.71 5.28 4.57
N LEU A 39 -2.02 5.14 5.70
CA LEU A 39 -0.68 5.66 5.90
C LEU A 39 0.34 4.60 5.50
N LEU A 40 1.22 4.94 4.57
CA LEU A 40 2.32 4.10 4.13
C LEU A 40 3.67 4.69 4.53
N THR A 41 4.62 3.83 4.84
CA THR A 41 6.04 4.17 4.75
C THR A 41 6.55 3.76 3.38
N VAL A 42 7.02 4.71 2.58
CA VAL A 42 7.59 4.48 1.25
C VAL A 42 9.01 5.04 1.23
N LYS A 43 10.01 4.16 1.10
CA LYS A 43 11.42 4.51 1.33
C LYS A 43 11.59 5.18 2.71
N ASN A 44 11.92 6.47 2.73
CA ASN A 44 12.16 7.27 3.94
C ASN A 44 11.05 8.33 4.20
N PHE A 45 9.91 8.23 3.51
CA PHE A 45 8.81 9.18 3.65
C PHE A 45 7.52 8.49 4.08
N PHE A 46 6.66 9.26 4.72
CA PHE A 46 5.29 8.87 5.05
C PHE A 46 4.33 9.43 4.01
N VAL A 47 3.40 8.60 3.54
CA VAL A 47 2.46 8.94 2.47
C VAL A 47 1.06 8.57 2.91
N TYR A 48 0.14 9.54 2.86
CA TYR A 48 -1.29 9.30 3.01
C TYR A 48 -1.92 8.99 1.66
N VAL A 49 -2.68 7.91 1.58
CA VAL A 49 -3.39 7.47 0.38
C VAL A 49 -4.89 7.46 0.68
N ASN A 50 -5.64 8.37 0.06
CA ASN A 50 -7.09 8.52 0.25
C ASN A 50 -7.93 7.61 -0.67
N GLU A 51 -7.32 7.05 -1.73
CA GLU A 51 -7.97 6.14 -2.68
C GLU A 51 -7.24 4.80 -2.68
N PRO A 52 -7.58 3.92 -1.74
CA PRO A 52 -6.68 2.82 -1.47
C PRO A 52 -6.92 1.63 -2.41
N LYS A 53 -7.88 1.75 -3.35
CA LYS A 53 -7.96 0.95 -4.59
C LYS A 53 -6.69 1.08 -5.46
N ARG A 54 -5.89 2.13 -5.26
CA ARG A 54 -4.59 2.32 -5.92
C ARG A 54 -3.46 1.50 -5.28
N LEU A 55 -3.73 0.87 -4.14
CA LEU A 55 -2.81 -0.05 -3.49
C LEU A 55 -2.96 -1.43 -4.10
N LEU A 56 -1.84 -2.13 -4.25
CA LEU A 56 -1.81 -3.55 -4.60
C LEU A 56 -1.10 -4.29 -3.48
N LYS A 57 -1.76 -5.28 -2.87
CA LYS A 57 -1.11 -6.10 -1.84
C LYS A 57 -0.01 -6.93 -2.47
N MET A 58 1.16 -6.95 -1.83
CA MET A 58 2.26 -7.81 -2.24
C MET A 58 2.19 -9.14 -1.47
N PRO A 59 2.51 -10.27 -2.12
CA PRO A 59 2.67 -11.52 -1.41
C PRO A 59 3.82 -11.42 -0.41
N VAL A 60 3.67 -12.07 0.74
CA VAL A 60 4.78 -12.28 1.67
C VAL A 60 5.80 -13.13 0.93
N LYS A 61 7.01 -12.61 0.70
CA LYS A 61 8.11 -13.46 0.24
C LYS A 61 8.46 -14.41 1.38
N SER A 62 7.96 -15.64 1.33
CA SER A 62 8.47 -16.73 2.15
C SER A 62 9.91 -16.99 1.69
N GLY A 63 10.88 -16.47 2.43
CA GLY A 63 12.26 -16.93 2.32
C GLY A 63 12.35 -18.31 2.98
N PHE A 64 12.73 -19.31 2.21
CA PHE A 64 13.32 -20.55 2.72
C PHE A 64 14.80 -20.29 3.03
#